data_AF-A0A7S1YWS5-F1
#
_entry.id   AF-A0A7S1YWS5-F1
#
_cell.length_a   1.000
_cell.length_b   1.000
_cell.length_c   1.000
_cell.angle_alpha   90.00
_cell.angle_beta   90.00
_cell.angle_gamma   90.00
#
_symmetry.space_group_name_H-M   'P 1'
#
loop_
_entity.id
_entity.type
_entity.pdbx_description
1 polymer ?
#
loop_
_entity_poly.entity_id
_entity_poly.type
_entity_poly.pdbx_seq_one_letter_code
_entity_poly.pdbx_strand_id
1 'polypeptide(L)'
;MPSLRHGRHTTQPTSMMRVIRLLAVASLGASAVESFAPTRYAPGRVTSNYVSSRQALVPTDSVSDPAVVSSVSSFVGPLISGIFREVDPDQAKGEFWFQFVAGSGGLGIGIAQIPKIAADIGQIRDLANEGPTAGGETVNIGPLASLFYPAPSAADVNKVISKVPTAEAIVKQSTSTIYFAKMGYVVEEDFTKVLGKAGCNPLAIKTAFDALSGGKGSAVDPITFADKLGRWKEEGTGAFARDLQGAAVTKISSYGTLLFLVGLVGDLIIESGINGFLD
;
A
#
# COMPACT_ATOMS: atom_id res chain seq x y z
N MET A 1 -42.66 0.13 -56.54
CA MET A 1 -41.87 1.10 -55.75
C MET A 1 -40.97 0.32 -54.80
N PRO A 2 -39.63 0.29 -55.00
CA PRO A 2 -38.72 -0.40 -54.10
C PRO A 2 -38.34 0.51 -52.92
N SER A 3 -38.45 -0.04 -51.72
CA SER A 3 -38.10 0.60 -50.45
C SER A 3 -36.56 0.65 -50.28
N LEU A 4 -36.01 1.86 -50.19
CA LEU A 4 -34.59 2.12 -49.88
C LEU A 4 -34.33 1.93 -48.39
N ARG A 5 -33.84 0.75 -48.00
CA ARG A 5 -33.25 0.51 -46.68
C ARG A 5 -31.93 1.29 -46.56
N HIS A 6 -31.92 2.33 -45.74
CA HIS A 6 -30.71 3.01 -45.32
C HIS A 6 -29.89 2.08 -44.42
N GLY A 7 -28.70 1.68 -44.88
CA GLY A 7 -27.71 1.02 -44.04
C GLY A 7 -27.12 2.01 -43.04
N ARG A 8 -27.35 1.77 -41.74
CA ARG A 8 -26.63 2.47 -40.68
C ARG A 8 -25.19 1.96 -40.67
N HIS A 9 -24.25 2.86 -40.94
CA HIS A 9 -22.84 2.66 -40.65
C HIS A 9 -22.67 2.64 -39.13
N THR A 10 -22.42 1.46 -38.56
CA THR A 10 -21.88 1.30 -37.21
C THR A 10 -20.41 1.68 -37.23
N THR A 11 -20.09 2.88 -36.74
CA THR A 11 -18.73 3.29 -36.43
C THR A 11 -18.21 2.45 -35.28
N GLN A 12 -17.33 1.51 -35.57
CA GLN A 12 -16.65 0.64 -34.61
C GLN A 12 -15.79 1.50 -33.66
N PRO A 13 -16.07 1.57 -32.34
CA PRO A 13 -15.20 2.26 -31.41
C PRO A 13 -13.94 1.42 -31.18
N THR A 14 -12.84 1.88 -31.80
CA THR A 14 -11.43 1.77 -31.38
C THR A 14 -11.00 0.53 -30.60
N SER A 15 -10.67 -0.53 -31.36
CA SER A 15 -9.88 -1.71 -30.96
C SER A 15 -8.63 -1.39 -30.11
N MET A 16 -8.06 -0.18 -30.22
CA MET A 16 -6.86 0.23 -29.51
C MET A 16 -7.07 0.44 -28.00
N MET A 17 -8.24 0.94 -27.57
CA MET A 17 -8.55 1.10 -26.14
C MET A 17 -8.71 -0.25 -25.43
N ARG A 18 -9.25 -1.25 -26.14
CA ARG A 18 -9.40 -2.62 -25.62
C ARG A 18 -8.05 -3.31 -25.38
N VAL A 19 -7.06 -3.05 -26.22
CA VAL A 19 -5.69 -3.57 -26.07
C VAL A 19 -4.97 -2.91 -24.89
N ILE A 20 -5.15 -1.61 -24.68
CA ILE A 20 -4.59 -0.89 -23.52
C ILE A 20 -5.20 -1.41 -22.20
N ARG A 21 -6.52 -1.68 -22.18
CA ARG A 21 -7.20 -2.30 -21.02
C ARG A 21 -6.63 -3.70 -20.70
N LEU A 22 -6.37 -4.54 -21.71
CA LEU A 22 -5.80 -5.88 -21.53
C LEU A 22 -4.37 -5.84 -20.97
N LEU A 23 -3.53 -4.93 -21.49
CA LEU A 23 -2.16 -4.71 -21.02
C LEU A 23 -2.12 -4.18 -19.57
N ALA A 24 -3.02 -3.26 -19.21
CA ALA A 24 -3.11 -2.74 -17.85
C ALA A 24 -3.47 -3.84 -16.84
N VAL A 25 -4.50 -4.64 -17.11
CA VAL A 25 -4.93 -5.75 -16.23
C VAL A 25 -3.84 -6.81 -16.07
N ALA A 26 -3.13 -7.17 -17.15
CA ALA A 26 -2.05 -8.15 -17.11
C ALA A 26 -0.83 -7.65 -16.29
N SER A 27 -0.49 -6.36 -16.40
CA SER A 27 0.66 -5.80 -15.67
C SER A 27 0.42 -5.69 -14.16
N LEU A 28 -0.81 -5.41 -13.73
CA LEU A 28 -1.19 -5.31 -12.32
C LEU A 28 -1.32 -6.67 -11.62
N GLY A 29 -1.74 -7.71 -12.35
CA GLY A 29 -1.77 -9.08 -11.83
C GLY A 29 -0.38 -9.57 -11.39
N ALA A 30 0.66 -9.20 -12.14
CA ALA A 30 2.04 -9.55 -11.78
C ALA A 30 2.52 -8.84 -10.49
N SER A 31 2.20 -7.55 -10.33
CA SER A 31 2.62 -6.76 -9.15
C SER A 31 1.82 -7.06 -7.87
N ALA A 32 0.55 -7.47 -7.99
CA ALA A 32 -0.27 -7.85 -6.84
C ALA A 32 0.17 -9.20 -6.24
N VAL A 33 0.64 -10.14 -7.07
CA VAL A 33 1.13 -11.45 -6.61
C VAL A 33 2.41 -11.34 -5.76
N GLU A 34 3.30 -10.39 -6.06
CA GLU A 34 4.50 -10.14 -5.26
C GLU A 34 4.21 -9.46 -3.91
N SER A 35 3.16 -8.64 -3.81
CA SER A 35 2.83 -7.89 -2.59
C SER A 35 1.94 -8.65 -1.59
N PHE A 36 1.31 -9.75 -2.02
CA PHE A 36 0.38 -10.55 -1.22
C PHE A 36 0.90 -11.92 -0.81
N ALA A 37 2.18 -12.25 -1.03
CA ALA A 37 2.75 -13.49 -0.49
C ALA A 37 2.56 -13.51 1.04
N PRO A 38 1.69 -14.38 1.59
CA PRO A 38 1.51 -14.46 3.03
C PRO A 38 2.75 -15.14 3.61
N THR A 39 3.45 -14.48 4.52
CA THR A 39 4.40 -15.16 5.41
C THR A 39 3.59 -16.18 6.22
N ARG A 40 3.57 -17.45 5.79
CA ARG A 40 2.85 -18.51 6.52
C ARG A 40 3.43 -18.61 7.93
N TYR A 41 2.65 -18.20 8.91
CA TYR A 41 2.92 -18.41 10.33
C TYR A 41 2.58 -19.86 10.67
N ALA A 42 3.58 -20.71 10.85
CA ALA A 42 3.40 -21.99 11.53
C ALA A 42 3.37 -21.72 13.05
N PRO A 43 2.34 -22.15 13.79
CA PRO A 43 2.31 -21.99 15.25
C PRO A 43 3.33 -22.97 15.88
N GLY A 44 4.56 -22.50 16.04
CA GLY A 44 5.63 -23.20 16.76
C GLY A 44 5.61 -22.84 18.24
N ARG A 45 5.31 -23.84 19.07
CA ARG A 45 5.37 -23.82 20.53
C ARG A 45 6.77 -23.36 20.99
N VAL A 46 6.83 -22.32 21.81
CA VAL A 46 8.08 -21.80 22.39
C VAL A 46 8.67 -22.83 23.34
N THR A 47 9.77 -23.46 22.93
CA THR A 47 10.76 -24.00 23.87
C THR A 47 12.09 -23.34 23.58
N SER A 48 12.53 -22.54 24.56
CA SER A 48 13.86 -21.98 24.70
C SER A 48 14.95 -23.01 24.36
N ASN A 49 15.85 -22.66 23.43
CA ASN A 49 17.29 -22.92 23.53
C ASN A 49 18.04 -22.18 22.41
N TYR A 50 19.01 -21.37 22.81
CA TYR A 50 20.04 -20.76 21.95
C TYR A 50 20.95 -21.86 21.39
N VAL A 51 20.97 -22.06 20.07
CA VAL A 51 22.04 -22.82 19.39
C VAL A 51 22.37 -22.19 18.04
N SER A 52 23.65 -21.87 17.88
CA SER A 52 24.35 -21.47 16.66
C SER A 52 24.14 -22.46 15.51
N SER A 53 23.83 -22.00 14.30
CA SER A 53 24.08 -22.73 13.05
C SER A 53 24.09 -21.80 11.83
N ARG A 54 25.20 -21.80 11.10
CA ARG A 54 25.32 -21.31 9.72
C ARG A 54 24.59 -22.26 8.76
N GLN A 55 24.15 -21.69 7.64
CA GLN A 55 23.75 -22.32 6.36
C GLN A 55 22.42 -23.08 6.30
N ALA A 56 21.45 -22.49 5.59
CA ALA A 56 20.79 -23.11 4.44
C ALA A 56 20.16 -22.02 3.57
N LEU A 57 20.62 -21.88 2.32
CA LEU A 57 19.85 -21.24 1.27
C LEU A 57 18.52 -22.00 1.13
N VAL A 58 17.41 -21.29 1.24
CA VAL A 58 16.09 -21.80 0.84
C VAL A 58 15.76 -21.20 -0.53
N PRO A 59 15.40 -22.00 -1.55
CA PRO A 59 15.04 -21.49 -2.87
C PRO A 59 13.72 -20.71 -2.83
N THR A 60 13.69 -19.59 -3.53
CA THR A 60 12.48 -18.81 -3.84
C THR A 60 11.65 -19.52 -4.92
N ASP A 61 10.94 -20.58 -4.55
CA ASP A 61 9.92 -21.21 -5.40
C ASP A 61 8.56 -21.16 -4.68
N SER A 62 7.92 -20.00 -4.67
CA SER A 62 6.55 -19.86 -4.18
C SER A 62 5.74 -18.85 -5.01
N VAL A 63 5.75 -19.01 -6.33
CA VAL A 63 4.84 -18.30 -7.26
C VAL A 63 3.64 -19.18 -7.67
N SER A 64 3.55 -20.42 -7.17
CA SER A 64 2.58 -21.42 -7.60
C SER A 64 1.64 -21.90 -6.50
N ASP A 65 1.14 -21.00 -5.62
CA ASP A 65 0.05 -21.37 -4.71
C ASP A 65 -1.30 -21.26 -5.46
N PRO A 66 -1.95 -22.39 -5.82
CA PRO A 66 -3.15 -22.39 -6.65
C PRO A 66 -4.34 -21.68 -6.00
N ALA A 67 -4.33 -21.48 -4.67
CA ALA A 67 -5.40 -20.76 -3.96
C ALA A 67 -5.38 -19.24 -4.21
N VAL A 68 -4.19 -18.65 -4.34
CA VAL A 68 -4.02 -17.21 -4.65
C VAL A 68 -4.34 -16.94 -6.12
N VAL A 69 -3.86 -17.81 -7.01
CA VAL A 69 -4.17 -17.75 -8.46
C VAL A 69 -5.66 -17.98 -8.71
N SER A 70 -6.29 -18.90 -7.98
CA SER A 70 -7.73 -19.15 -8.00
C SER A 70 -8.54 -17.90 -7.61
N SER A 71 -8.15 -17.22 -6.52
CA SER A 71 -8.88 -16.05 -6.00
C SER A 71 -8.77 -14.83 -6.94
N VAL A 72 -7.63 -14.64 -7.59
CA VAL A 72 -7.46 -13.58 -8.61
C VAL A 72 -8.21 -13.97 -9.90
N SER A 73 -8.11 -15.22 -10.35
CA SER A 73 -8.79 -15.69 -11.57
C SER A 73 -10.32 -15.65 -11.47
N SER A 74 -10.88 -15.88 -10.28
CA SER A 74 -12.33 -15.84 -10.03
C SER A 74 -12.88 -14.41 -9.91
N PHE A 75 -12.03 -13.42 -9.58
CA PHE A 75 -12.40 -12.01 -9.64
C PHE A 75 -12.20 -11.41 -11.06
N VAL A 76 -11.12 -11.81 -11.74
CA VAL A 76 -10.74 -11.29 -13.06
C VAL A 76 -11.54 -11.92 -14.21
N GLY A 77 -11.91 -13.20 -14.12
CA GLY A 77 -12.67 -13.91 -15.15
C GLY A 77 -14.03 -13.27 -15.51
N PRO A 78 -14.88 -12.92 -14.52
CA PRO A 78 -16.13 -12.20 -14.74
C PRO A 78 -15.91 -10.77 -15.27
N LEU A 79 -14.85 -10.09 -14.81
CA LEU A 79 -14.47 -8.75 -15.28
C LEU A 79 -14.05 -8.77 -16.75
N ILE A 80 -13.23 -9.72 -17.18
CA ILE A 80 -12.78 -9.85 -18.57
C ILE A 80 -13.94 -10.27 -19.48
N SER A 81 -14.80 -11.18 -19.04
CA SER A 81 -15.94 -11.63 -19.84
C SER A 81 -17.04 -10.57 -19.98
N GLY A 82 -17.17 -9.65 -19.01
CA GLY A 82 -18.04 -8.47 -19.12
C GLY A 82 -17.55 -7.41 -20.11
N ILE A 83 -16.22 -7.21 -20.23
CA ILE A 83 -15.62 -6.16 -21.08
C ILE A 83 -15.81 -6.40 -22.60
N PHE A 84 -16.11 -7.62 -23.04
CA PHE A 84 -16.18 -7.98 -24.48
C PHE A 84 -17.59 -8.24 -25.01
N ARG A 85 -18.63 -8.06 -24.21
CA ARG A 85 -20.00 -8.33 -24.65
C ARG A 85 -20.66 -7.06 -25.15
N GLU A 86 -21.19 -7.08 -26.36
CA GLU A 86 -22.13 -6.06 -26.82
C GLU A 86 -23.40 -6.25 -25.98
N VAL A 87 -23.76 -5.23 -25.20
CA VAL A 87 -24.86 -5.30 -24.25
C VAL A 87 -26.05 -4.58 -24.87
N ASP A 88 -27.22 -5.23 -24.89
CA ASP A 88 -28.46 -4.59 -25.33
C ASP A 88 -28.72 -3.31 -24.50
N PRO A 89 -29.23 -2.22 -25.10
CA PRO A 89 -29.36 -0.92 -24.42
C PRO A 89 -30.11 -0.98 -23.08
N ASP A 90 -31.11 -1.85 -22.95
CA ASP A 90 -31.87 -2.00 -21.71
C ASP A 90 -31.10 -2.75 -20.61
N GLN A 91 -30.23 -3.70 -21.00
CA GLN A 91 -29.30 -4.33 -20.07
C GLN A 91 -28.17 -3.36 -19.68
N ALA A 92 -27.69 -2.53 -20.62
CA ALA A 92 -26.67 -1.51 -20.37
C ALA A 92 -27.15 -0.42 -19.38
N LYS A 93 -28.44 -0.03 -19.44
CA LYS A 93 -29.06 0.87 -18.44
C LYS A 93 -29.10 0.24 -17.04
N GLY A 94 -29.41 -1.05 -16.95
CA GLY A 94 -29.41 -1.79 -15.69
C GLY A 94 -28.00 -1.92 -15.09
N GLU A 95 -27.03 -2.27 -15.93
CA GLU A 95 -25.61 -2.34 -15.57
C GLU A 95 -25.06 -0.97 -15.18
N PHE A 96 -25.44 0.10 -15.88
CA PHE A 96 -25.11 1.47 -15.51
C PHE A 96 -25.59 1.79 -14.10
N TRP A 97 -26.87 1.57 -13.77
CA TRP A 97 -27.37 1.89 -12.43
C TRP A 97 -26.73 1.02 -11.34
N PHE A 98 -26.47 -0.25 -11.62
CA PHE A 98 -25.76 -1.13 -10.71
C PHE A 98 -24.33 -0.61 -10.46
N GLN A 99 -23.56 -0.32 -11.51
CA GLN A 99 -22.19 0.16 -11.41
C GLN A 99 -22.09 1.60 -10.89
N PHE A 100 -23.04 2.46 -11.23
CA PHE A 100 -23.12 3.83 -10.73
C PHE A 100 -23.45 3.84 -9.24
N VAL A 101 -24.45 3.09 -8.79
CA VAL A 101 -24.84 3.07 -7.36
C VAL A 101 -23.85 2.28 -6.52
N ALA A 102 -23.44 1.07 -6.96
CA ALA A 102 -22.46 0.27 -6.23
C ALA A 102 -21.05 0.87 -6.30
N GLY A 103 -20.68 1.42 -7.45
CA GLY A 103 -19.37 2.02 -7.68
C GLY A 103 -19.22 3.41 -7.08
N SER A 104 -20.27 4.24 -7.04
CA SER A 104 -20.19 5.60 -6.44
C SER A 104 -19.84 5.59 -4.96
N GLY A 105 -20.25 4.56 -4.21
CA GLY A 105 -19.83 4.38 -2.82
C GLY A 105 -18.33 4.17 -2.68
N GLY A 106 -17.76 3.24 -3.45
CA GLY A 106 -16.32 2.95 -3.44
C GLY A 106 -15.47 4.08 -4.05
N LEU A 107 -15.94 4.68 -5.15
CA LEU A 107 -15.29 5.78 -5.84
C LEU A 107 -15.32 7.06 -4.98
N GLY A 108 -16.42 7.33 -4.28
CA GLY A 108 -16.52 8.45 -3.34
C GLY A 108 -15.53 8.31 -2.18
N ILE A 109 -15.41 7.10 -1.59
CA ILE A 109 -14.41 6.82 -0.55
C ILE A 109 -12.99 6.96 -1.11
N GLY A 110 -12.72 6.39 -2.29
CA GLY A 110 -11.39 6.42 -2.91
C GLY A 110 -10.92 7.83 -3.26
N ILE A 111 -11.77 8.65 -3.88
CA ILE A 111 -11.45 10.05 -4.22
C ILE A 111 -11.26 10.88 -2.94
N ALA A 112 -12.04 10.63 -1.88
CA ALA A 112 -11.88 11.33 -0.61
C ALA A 112 -10.55 11.03 0.10
N GLN A 113 -9.85 9.95 -0.28
CA GLN A 113 -8.51 9.66 0.26
C GLN A 113 -7.39 10.45 -0.44
N ILE A 114 -7.57 10.90 -1.68
CA ILE A 114 -6.53 11.61 -2.44
C ILE A 114 -6.07 12.89 -1.70
N PRO A 115 -6.97 13.78 -1.22
CA PRO A 115 -6.56 14.95 -0.46
C PRO A 115 -5.87 14.60 0.85
N LYS A 116 -6.29 13.52 1.53
CA LYS A 116 -5.68 13.06 2.79
C LYS A 116 -4.24 12.60 2.56
N ILE A 117 -4.01 11.81 1.51
CA ILE A 117 -2.67 11.36 1.13
C ILE A 117 -1.76 12.56 0.83
N ALA A 118 -2.26 13.55 0.08
CA ALA A 118 -1.49 14.76 -0.21
C ALA A 118 -1.17 15.57 1.05
N ALA A 119 -2.13 15.70 1.97
CA ALA A 119 -1.94 16.36 3.25
C ALA A 119 -0.92 15.63 4.13
N ASP A 120 -0.98 14.30 4.21
CA ASP A 120 -0.04 13.48 4.97
C ASP A 120 1.40 13.63 4.46
N ILE A 121 1.58 13.66 3.12
CA ILE A 121 2.89 13.93 2.51
C ILE A 121 3.37 15.34 2.84
N GLY A 122 2.48 16.33 2.78
CA GLY A 122 2.77 17.71 3.18
C GLY A 122 3.26 17.78 4.62
N GLN A 123 2.52 17.21 5.56
CA GLN A 123 2.88 17.17 6.98
C GLN A 123 4.25 16.52 7.20
N ILE A 124 4.54 15.39 6.55
CA ILE A 124 5.85 14.73 6.65
C ILE A 124 6.98 15.65 6.14
N ARG A 125 6.73 16.41 5.08
CA ARG A 125 7.72 17.35 4.54
C ARG A 125 7.94 18.55 5.46
N ASP A 126 6.89 19.02 6.12
CA ASP A 126 6.97 20.13 7.07
C ASP A 126 7.84 19.76 8.27
N LEU A 127 7.82 18.48 8.71
CA LEU A 127 8.69 17.98 9.79
C LEU A 127 10.19 18.13 9.51
N ALA A 128 10.62 18.28 8.24
CA ALA A 128 12.04 18.49 7.93
C ALA A 128 12.58 19.82 8.47
N ASN A 129 11.70 20.80 8.69
CA ASN A 129 12.06 22.09 9.24
C ASN A 129 11.82 22.17 10.76
N GLU A 130 11.39 21.07 11.38
CA GLU A 130 11.01 21.02 12.78
C GLU A 130 12.05 20.31 13.65
N GLY A 131 12.28 20.90 14.83
CA GLY A 131 13.09 20.33 15.89
C GLY A 131 14.61 20.44 15.66
N PRO A 132 15.40 20.13 16.70
CA PRO A 132 16.85 20.17 16.61
C PRO A 132 17.33 18.99 15.75
N THR A 133 18.00 19.30 14.64
CA THR A 133 18.79 18.29 13.92
C THR A 133 20.16 18.14 14.57
N ALA A 134 20.63 16.91 14.70
CA ALA A 134 22.01 16.63 15.08
C ALA A 134 23.02 16.99 13.95
N GLY A 135 22.53 17.37 12.76
CA GLY A 135 23.35 17.67 11.59
C GLY A 135 24.02 16.41 11.02
N GLY A 136 24.89 16.58 10.01
CA GLY A 136 25.67 15.50 9.41
C GLY A 136 25.14 14.99 8.07
N GLU A 137 25.70 13.86 7.61
CA GLU A 137 25.37 13.27 6.32
C GLU A 137 23.94 12.73 6.30
N THR A 138 23.21 13.02 5.23
CA THR A 138 21.84 12.52 5.03
C THR A 138 21.86 11.03 4.71
N VAL A 139 20.92 10.27 5.27
CA VAL A 139 20.76 8.86 4.92
C VAL A 139 20.29 8.74 3.47
N ASN A 140 20.97 7.90 2.68
CA ASN A 140 20.47 7.51 1.35
C ASN A 140 19.27 6.58 1.50
N ILE A 141 18.07 7.17 1.55
CA ILE A 141 16.81 6.45 1.72
C ILE A 141 16.28 5.80 0.43
N GLY A 142 16.96 5.99 -0.70
CA GLY A 142 16.54 5.46 -2.00
C GLY A 142 15.50 6.33 -2.71
N PRO A 143 15.28 6.08 -4.02
CA PRO A 143 14.53 6.98 -4.89
C PRO A 143 13.01 6.97 -4.66
N LEU A 144 12.46 5.90 -4.09
CA LEU A 144 11.01 5.81 -3.85
C LEU A 144 10.66 6.43 -2.51
N ALA A 145 11.47 6.19 -1.48
CA ALA A 145 11.30 6.86 -0.19
C ALA A 145 11.41 8.38 -0.33
N SER A 146 12.31 8.89 -1.18
CA SER A 146 12.46 10.34 -1.40
C SER A 146 11.22 11.03 -1.98
N LEU A 147 10.25 10.29 -2.52
CA LEU A 147 8.99 10.87 -2.98
C LEU A 147 8.11 11.34 -1.80
N PHE A 148 8.16 10.60 -0.69
CA PHE A 148 7.34 10.85 0.50
C PHE A 148 8.11 11.59 1.60
N TYR A 149 9.39 11.26 1.77
CA TYR A 149 10.18 11.71 2.91
C TYR A 149 11.35 12.58 2.45
N PRO A 150 11.54 13.76 3.07
CA PRO A 150 12.84 14.41 3.08
C PRO A 150 13.88 13.48 3.71
N ALA A 151 15.13 13.52 3.22
CA ALA A 151 16.19 12.65 3.72
C ALA A 151 16.59 13.04 5.16
N PRO A 152 16.40 12.17 6.18
CA PRO A 152 16.82 12.48 7.53
C PRO A 152 18.35 12.39 7.67
N SER A 153 18.93 13.12 8.63
CA SER A 153 20.34 12.95 8.98
C SER A 153 20.60 11.57 9.58
N ALA A 154 21.74 10.96 9.23
CA ALA A 154 22.20 9.72 9.82
C ALA A 154 22.39 9.83 11.35
N ALA A 155 22.82 10.98 11.85
CA ALA A 155 22.98 11.21 13.29
C ALA A 155 21.63 11.20 14.02
N ASP A 156 20.61 11.81 13.40
CA ASP A 156 19.25 11.83 13.96
C ASP A 156 18.62 10.43 13.96
N VAL A 157 18.80 9.67 12.88
CA VAL A 157 18.33 8.27 12.80
C VAL A 157 19.04 7.39 13.83
N ASN A 158 20.36 7.50 13.96
CA ASN A 158 21.13 6.75 14.97
C ASN A 158 20.70 7.11 16.40
N LYS A 159 20.41 8.40 16.65
CA LYS A 159 19.86 8.86 17.93
C LYS A 159 18.52 8.18 18.21
N VAL A 160 17.62 8.11 17.22
CA VAL A 160 16.37 7.35 17.34
C VAL A 160 16.65 5.89 17.66
N ILE A 161 17.44 5.18 16.84
CA ILE A 161 17.76 3.75 17.04
C ILE A 161 18.32 3.48 18.46
N SER A 162 19.16 4.37 18.97
CA SER A 162 19.76 4.24 20.30
C SER A 162 18.78 4.50 21.46
N LYS A 163 17.78 5.37 21.25
CA LYS A 163 16.84 5.82 22.29
C LYS A 163 15.49 5.11 22.24
N VAL A 164 15.17 4.37 21.17
CA VAL A 164 13.95 3.59 21.08
C VAL A 164 13.94 2.53 22.18
N PRO A 165 12.96 2.58 23.11
CA PRO A 165 12.82 1.56 24.14
C PRO A 165 12.13 0.31 23.56
N THR A 166 12.02 -0.74 24.37
CA THR A 166 11.32 -1.97 23.97
C THR A 166 9.83 -1.71 23.73
N ALA A 167 9.20 -2.54 22.88
CA ALA A 167 7.77 -2.44 22.60
C ALA A 167 6.93 -2.44 23.90
N GLU A 168 7.24 -3.33 24.84
CA GLU A 168 6.59 -3.39 26.15
C GLU A 168 6.71 -2.10 26.96
N ALA A 169 7.86 -1.42 26.90
CA ALA A 169 8.06 -0.17 27.62
C ALA A 169 7.24 0.96 27.00
N ILE A 170 7.09 0.98 25.67
CA ILE A 170 6.22 1.95 24.98
C ILE A 170 4.76 1.69 25.35
N VAL A 171 4.32 0.42 25.30
CA VAL A 171 2.94 0.04 25.64
C VAL A 171 2.61 0.34 27.10
N LYS A 172 3.53 0.13 28.04
CA LYS A 172 3.32 0.48 29.46
C LYS A 172 3.16 1.99 29.69
N GLN A 173 3.75 2.81 28.84
CA GLN A 173 3.64 4.27 28.88
C GLN A 173 2.52 4.80 27.98
N SER A 174 1.88 3.91 27.21
CA SER A 174 0.80 4.26 26.31
C SER A 174 -0.40 4.78 27.09
N THR A 175 -0.88 5.95 26.68
CA THR A 175 -2.19 6.46 27.12
C THR A 175 -3.27 6.17 26.07
N SER A 176 -2.93 5.42 25.01
CA SER A 176 -3.82 5.20 23.89
C SER A 176 -4.90 4.19 24.24
N THR A 177 -6.15 4.55 23.98
CA THR A 177 -7.31 3.71 24.26
C THR A 177 -7.67 2.79 23.09
N ILE A 178 -6.91 2.87 21.98
CA ILE A 178 -7.20 2.12 20.76
C ILE A 178 -6.99 0.62 20.96
N TYR A 179 -7.75 -0.18 20.21
CA TYR A 179 -7.72 -1.63 20.30
C TYR A 179 -6.29 -2.20 20.14
N PHE A 180 -5.51 -1.70 19.20
CA PHE A 180 -4.14 -2.15 18.96
C PHE A 180 -3.21 -1.92 20.16
N ALA A 181 -3.30 -0.77 20.83
CA ALA A 181 -2.52 -0.51 22.05
C ALA A 181 -2.85 -1.53 23.15
N LYS A 182 -4.13 -1.86 23.33
CA LYS A 182 -4.58 -2.87 24.31
C LYS A 182 -4.07 -4.27 24.00
N MET A 183 -3.86 -4.58 22.72
CA MET A 183 -3.30 -5.84 22.24
C MET A 183 -1.77 -5.88 22.28
N GLY A 184 -1.11 -4.83 22.79
CA GLY A 184 0.34 -4.76 22.90
C GLY A 184 1.08 -4.30 21.65
N TYR A 185 0.37 -3.72 20.67
CA TYR A 185 1.00 -3.12 19.50
C TYR A 185 1.60 -1.75 19.86
N VAL A 186 2.69 -1.42 19.18
CA VAL A 186 3.30 -0.10 19.29
C VAL A 186 2.57 0.87 18.37
N VAL A 187 1.89 1.85 18.95
CA VAL A 187 1.12 2.86 18.21
C VAL A 187 1.99 4.07 17.92
N GLU A 188 1.79 4.69 16.75
CA GLU A 188 2.56 5.86 16.29
C GLU A 188 2.58 7.00 17.30
N GLU A 189 1.43 7.33 17.87
CA GLU A 189 1.32 8.42 18.84
C GLU A 189 2.19 8.21 20.08
N ASP A 190 2.21 6.99 20.61
CA ASP A 190 2.97 6.66 21.81
C ASP A 190 4.47 6.59 21.50
N PHE A 191 4.82 5.99 20.36
CA PHE A 191 6.20 5.97 19.85
C PHE A 191 6.74 7.40 19.69
N THR A 192 5.95 8.28 19.09
CA THR A 192 6.32 9.68 18.85
C THR A 192 6.44 10.47 20.14
N LYS A 193 5.51 10.30 21.09
CA LYS A 193 5.57 10.95 22.41
C LYS A 193 6.81 10.54 23.19
N VAL A 194 7.14 9.25 23.22
CA VAL A 194 8.28 8.72 23.97
C VAL A 194 9.60 9.26 23.42
N LEU A 195 9.79 9.24 22.10
CA LEU A 195 11.02 9.74 21.47
C LEU A 195 11.10 11.26 21.41
N GLY A 196 9.96 11.96 21.30
CA GLY A 196 9.89 13.41 21.41
C GLY A 196 10.38 13.90 22.77
N LYS A 197 9.96 13.24 23.86
CA LYS A 197 10.49 13.50 25.22
C LYS A 197 11.99 13.21 25.33
N ALA A 198 12.49 12.27 24.52
CA ALA A 198 13.92 11.94 24.46
C ALA A 198 14.73 12.93 23.60
N GLY A 199 14.09 13.96 23.04
CA GLY A 199 14.71 15.01 22.22
C GLY A 199 15.18 14.51 20.86
N CYS A 200 14.53 13.49 20.29
CA CYS A 200 14.81 13.04 18.94
C CYS A 200 14.14 13.95 17.89
N ASN A 201 14.76 14.05 16.71
CA ASN A 201 14.22 14.86 15.63
C ASN A 201 12.86 14.30 15.14
N PRO A 202 11.81 15.13 14.97
CA PRO A 202 10.48 14.69 14.55
C PRO A 202 10.44 13.93 13.22
N LEU A 203 11.18 14.40 12.20
CA LEU A 203 11.28 13.71 10.91
C LEU A 203 11.93 12.32 11.07
N ALA A 204 12.99 12.22 11.86
CA ALA A 204 13.64 10.93 12.13
C ALA A 204 12.73 9.96 12.90
N ILE A 205 11.92 10.46 13.83
CA ILE A 205 10.91 9.67 14.54
C ILE A 205 9.85 9.15 13.56
N LYS A 206 9.27 10.03 12.73
CA LYS A 206 8.20 9.66 11.80
C LYS A 206 8.69 8.65 10.75
N THR A 207 9.86 8.90 10.17
CA THR A 207 10.47 7.98 9.20
C THR A 207 10.83 6.63 9.84
N ALA A 208 11.33 6.62 11.08
CA ALA A 208 11.55 5.37 11.83
C ALA A 208 10.24 4.61 12.06
N PHE A 209 9.16 5.28 12.46
CA PHE A 209 7.89 4.60 12.67
C PHE A 209 7.36 3.99 11.36
N ASP A 210 7.39 4.75 10.26
CA ASP A 210 6.91 4.26 8.96
C ASP A 210 7.76 3.09 8.44
N ALA A 211 9.08 3.10 8.66
CA ALA A 211 9.95 1.99 8.31
C ALA A 211 9.66 0.74 9.19
N LEU A 212 9.37 0.92 10.48
CA LEU A 212 8.95 -0.16 11.38
C LEU A 212 7.61 -0.76 10.97
N SER A 213 6.62 0.09 10.65
CA SER A 213 5.29 -0.35 10.21
C SER A 213 5.27 -0.91 8.79
N GLY A 214 6.34 -0.70 8.01
CA GLY A 214 6.37 -1.07 6.60
C GLY A 214 5.43 -0.20 5.76
N GLY A 215 5.19 1.04 6.19
CA GLY A 215 4.29 1.98 5.54
C GLY A 215 2.82 1.66 5.76
N LYS A 216 2.49 0.77 6.71
CA LYS A 216 1.14 0.28 6.96
C LYS A 216 0.59 0.85 8.27
N GLY A 217 -0.47 1.63 8.16
CA GLY A 217 -1.29 2.05 9.31
C GLY A 217 -0.52 2.80 10.40
N SER A 218 -1.12 2.86 11.59
CA SER A 218 -0.63 3.61 12.75
C SER A 218 -0.17 2.72 13.91
N ALA A 219 0.03 1.42 13.66
CA ALA A 219 0.42 0.45 14.68
C ALA A 219 1.39 -0.59 14.12
N VAL A 220 2.32 -1.06 14.96
CA VAL A 220 3.31 -2.08 14.63
C VAL A 220 3.20 -3.25 15.61
N ASP A 221 3.19 -4.46 15.07
CA ASP A 221 3.25 -5.69 15.84
C ASP A 221 4.55 -5.75 16.67
N PRO A 222 4.51 -6.16 17.95
CA PRO A 222 5.68 -6.14 18.83
C PRO A 222 6.82 -7.06 18.37
N ILE A 223 6.53 -8.17 17.68
CA ILE A 223 7.56 -9.08 17.16
C ILE A 223 8.26 -8.40 15.99
N THR A 224 7.49 -7.89 15.02
CA THR A 224 8.03 -7.14 13.87
C THR A 224 8.85 -5.92 14.33
N PHE A 225 8.37 -5.23 15.36
CA PHE A 225 9.06 -4.11 15.97
C PHE A 225 10.43 -4.52 16.53
N ALA A 226 10.47 -5.60 17.33
CA ALA A 226 11.70 -6.09 17.94
C ALA A 226 12.71 -6.58 16.89
N ASP A 227 12.25 -7.34 15.89
CA ASP A 227 13.10 -7.87 14.82
C ASP A 227 13.73 -6.75 14.00
N LYS A 228 12.93 -5.78 13.53
CA LYS A 228 13.44 -4.65 12.75
C LYS A 228 14.40 -3.79 13.57
N LEU A 229 14.04 -3.46 14.81
CA LEU A 229 14.91 -2.65 15.67
C LEU A 229 16.22 -3.38 16.01
N GLY A 230 16.18 -4.70 16.20
CA GLY A 230 17.36 -5.53 16.38
C GLY A 230 18.30 -5.42 15.17
N ARG A 231 17.76 -5.63 13.95
CA ARG A 231 18.53 -5.47 12.72
C ARG A 231 19.10 -4.06 12.56
N TRP A 232 18.36 -3.02 12.93
CA TRP A 232 18.85 -1.64 12.85
C TRP A 232 19.99 -1.36 13.84
N LYS A 233 19.99 -2.02 15.00
CA LYS A 233 21.08 -1.92 15.96
C LYS A 233 22.35 -2.65 15.49
N GLU A 234 22.19 -3.71 14.70
CA GLU A 234 23.31 -4.50 14.16
C GLU A 234 23.89 -3.90 12.86
N GLU A 235 23.03 -3.53 11.92
CA GLU A 235 23.41 -3.05 10.57
C GLU A 235 23.39 -1.51 10.44
N GLY A 236 22.88 -0.79 11.44
CA GLY A 236 22.81 0.67 11.45
C GLY A 236 21.80 1.26 10.46
N THR A 237 22.13 2.42 9.91
CA THR A 237 21.25 3.19 8.99
C THR A 237 20.97 2.49 7.67
N GLY A 238 21.78 1.49 7.27
CA GLY A 238 21.58 0.72 6.05
C GLY A 238 20.32 -0.15 6.09
N ALA A 239 20.07 -0.84 7.21
CA ALA A 239 18.84 -1.63 7.39
C ALA A 239 17.61 -0.72 7.51
N PHE A 240 17.73 0.41 8.20
CA PHE A 240 16.70 1.44 8.26
C PHE A 240 16.29 1.94 6.87
N ALA A 241 17.26 2.32 6.03
CA ALA A 241 17.00 2.83 4.69
C ALA A 241 16.27 1.78 3.82
N ARG A 242 16.66 0.50 3.93
CA ARG A 242 16.02 -0.60 3.22
C ARG A 242 14.56 -0.80 3.66
N ASP A 243 14.31 -0.77 4.97
CA ASP A 243 12.95 -0.91 5.51
C ASP A 243 12.08 0.32 5.16
N LEU A 244 12.65 1.53 5.13
CA LEU A 244 11.94 2.75 4.72
C LEU A 244 11.60 2.74 3.22
N GLN A 245 12.52 2.28 2.38
CA GLN A 245 12.27 2.07 0.95
C GLN A 245 11.16 1.03 0.74
N GLY A 246 11.16 -0.07 1.51
CA GLY A 246 10.08 -1.07 1.48
C GLY A 246 8.73 -0.50 1.92
N ALA A 247 8.72 0.39 2.92
CA ALA A 247 7.53 1.13 3.33
C ALA A 247 7.00 2.04 2.20
N ALA A 248 7.89 2.75 1.51
CA ALA A 248 7.52 3.59 0.37
C ALA A 248 6.94 2.78 -0.80
N VAL A 249 7.52 1.62 -1.12
CA VAL A 249 6.98 0.71 -2.14
C VAL A 249 5.55 0.29 -1.80
N THR A 250 5.30 -0.06 -0.53
CA THR A 250 3.96 -0.45 -0.06
C THR A 250 2.96 0.72 -0.17
N LYS A 251 3.39 1.95 0.11
CA LYS A 251 2.54 3.14 -0.08
C LYS A 251 2.23 3.38 -1.55
N ILE A 252 3.23 3.31 -2.44
CA ILE A 252 3.03 3.49 -3.88
C ILE A 252 2.09 2.42 -4.44
N SER A 253 2.28 1.15 -4.06
CA SER A 253 1.44 0.06 -4.57
C SER A 253 0.00 0.19 -4.09
N SER A 254 -0.22 0.57 -2.84
CA SER A 254 -1.58 0.79 -2.32
C SER A 254 -2.26 2.00 -2.98
N TYR A 255 -1.57 3.12 -3.16
CA TYR A 255 -2.13 4.28 -3.86
C TYR A 255 -2.34 4.03 -5.35
N GLY A 256 -1.40 3.34 -6.00
CA GLY A 256 -1.53 2.92 -7.40
C GLY A 256 -2.73 1.99 -7.61
N THR A 257 -2.91 1.02 -6.72
CA THR A 257 -4.08 0.12 -6.74
C THR A 257 -5.37 0.89 -6.54
N LEU A 258 -5.40 1.84 -5.60
CA LEU A 258 -6.58 2.67 -5.36
C LEU A 258 -6.94 3.50 -6.59
N LEU A 259 -5.97 4.20 -7.19
CA LEU A 259 -6.18 5.00 -8.40
C LEU A 259 -6.62 4.13 -9.58
N PHE A 260 -6.05 2.93 -9.72
CA PHE A 260 -6.46 1.97 -10.72
C PHE A 260 -7.92 1.54 -10.55
N LEU A 261 -8.34 1.19 -9.33
CA LEU A 261 -9.72 0.79 -9.05
C LEU A 261 -10.71 1.96 -9.29
N VAL A 262 -10.34 3.18 -8.91
CA VAL A 262 -11.14 4.38 -9.20
C VAL A 262 -11.27 4.60 -10.70
N GLY A 263 -10.18 4.45 -11.46
CA GLY A 263 -10.19 4.55 -12.92
C GLY A 263 -11.04 3.47 -13.57
N LEU A 264 -10.94 2.22 -13.12
CA LEU A 264 -11.71 1.09 -13.63
C LEU A 264 -13.21 1.30 -13.41
N VAL A 265 -13.62 1.73 -12.20
CA VAL A 265 -15.03 2.04 -11.93
C VAL A 265 -15.52 3.21 -12.77
N GLY A 266 -14.71 4.27 -12.92
CA GLY A 266 -15.06 5.41 -13.77
C GLY A 266 -15.25 5.01 -15.24
N ASP A 267 -14.36 4.20 -15.78
CA ASP A 267 -14.42 3.67 -17.15
C ASP A 267 -15.69 2.86 -17.39
N LEU A 268 -16.02 1.94 -16.46
CA LEU A 268 -17.24 1.14 -16.50
C LEU A 268 -18.52 1.99 -16.48
N ILE A 269 -18.57 3.01 -15.62
CA ILE A 269 -19.72 3.94 -15.54
C ILE A 269 -19.89 4.72 -16.86
N ILE A 270 -18.80 5.25 -17.42
CA ILE A 270 -18.83 6.03 -18.67
C ILE A 270 -19.28 5.16 -19.84
N GLU A 271 -18.72 3.96 -19.97
CA GLU A 271 -19.07 3.03 -21.06
C GLU A 271 -20.53 2.60 -20.99
N SER A 272 -21.02 2.21 -19.81
CA SER A 272 -22.42 1.85 -19.60
C SER A 272 -23.37 3.04 -19.83
N GLY A 273 -22.93 4.26 -19.49
CA GLY A 273 -23.68 5.49 -19.71
C GLY A 273 -23.83 5.84 -21.19
N ILE A 274 -22.74 5.75 -21.96
CA ILE A 274 -22.75 6.00 -23.41
C ILE A 274 -23.66 4.98 -24.10
N ASN A 275 -23.45 3.68 -23.86
CA ASN A 275 -24.21 2.60 -24.51
C ASN A 275 -25.69 2.58 -24.07
N GLY A 276 -26.00 3.05 -22.86
CA GLY A 276 -27.36 3.02 -22.32
C GLY A 276 -28.22 4.24 -22.69
N PHE A 277 -27.60 5.42 -22.89
CA PHE A 277 -28.34 6.69 -22.95
C PHE A 277 -27.98 7.61 -24.12
N LEU A 278 -26.88 7.37 -24.84
CA LEU A 278 -26.38 8.28 -25.89
C LEU A 278 -26.39 7.66 -27.31
N ASP A 279 -27.09 6.54 -27.48
CA ASP A 279 -27.39 5.90 -28.79
C ASP A 279 -28.58 6.54 -29.53
#